data_AF-A0A2V9IHI8-F1
#
_entry.id   AF-A0A2V9IHI8-F1
#
_cell.length_a   1.000
_cell.length_b   1.000
_cell.length_c   1.000
_cell.angle_alpha   90.00
_cell.angle_beta   90.00
_cell.angle_gamma   90.00
#
_symmetry.space_group_name_H-M   'P 1'
#
loop_
_entity.id
_entity.type
_entity.pdbx_description
1 polymer ?
#
loop_
_entity_poly.entity_id
_entity_poly.type
_entity_poly.pdbx_seq_one_letter_code
_entity_poly.pdbx_strand_id
1 'polypeptide(L)'
;MRNQFKAAGVVGLPSGFALSGLVTAHTGYAYPAYDAVDANNDAVINQFANNDRPIVTENGKSFLLPRYPARQPGFFQTDFRVNKIFRFNERYRVELLADFFNLFNTANLFSNPDVNGYVADQLTRFPKPGDVSPTGTFYRKFDQIAPGSTPFAVQFGARFDF
;
A
#
# COMPACT_ATOMS: atom_id res chain seq x y z
N MET A 1 -1.69 -4.18 -15.57
CA MET A 1 -2.96 -4.42 -14.86
C MET A 1 -2.72 -4.54 -13.36
N ARG A 2 -3.68 -4.14 -12.52
CA ARG A 2 -3.67 -4.36 -11.07
C ARG A 2 -4.66 -5.48 -10.78
N ASN A 3 -4.23 -6.50 -10.04
CA ASN A 3 -5.10 -7.58 -9.62
C ASN A 3 -5.36 -7.41 -8.12
N GLN A 4 -6.62 -7.51 -7.73
CA GLN A 4 -7.03 -7.37 -6.34
C GLN A 4 -7.92 -8.55 -5.97
N PHE A 5 -7.65 -9.11 -4.80
CA PHE A 5 -8.41 -10.15 -4.17
C PHE A 5 -8.90 -9.62 -2.83
N LYS A 6 -10.20 -9.81 -2.57
CA LYS A 6 -10.80 -9.58 -1.26
C LYS A 6 -11.66 -10.77 -0.91
N ALA A 7 -11.50 -11.28 0.30
CA ALA A 7 -12.34 -12.35 0.83
C ALA A 7 -12.76 -11.99 2.24
N ALA A 8 -14.04 -12.19 2.54
CA ALA A 8 -14.58 -11.99 3.87
C ALA A 8 -15.40 -13.21 4.26
N GLY A 9 -15.40 -13.52 5.56
CA GLY A 9 -16.17 -14.63 6.10
C GLY A 9 -16.66 -14.30 7.50
N VAL A 10 -17.82 -14.84 7.85
CA VAL A 10 -18.39 -14.78 9.20
C VAL A 10 -18.81 -16.18 9.59
N VAL A 11 -18.45 -16.60 10.80
CA VAL A 11 -18.91 -17.87 11.37
C VAL A 11 -19.53 -17.60 12.74
N GLY A 12 -20.80 -17.98 12.87
CA GLY A 12 -21.46 -18.07 14.17
C GLY A 12 -21.01 -19.36 14.86
N LEU A 13 -20.64 -19.23 16.13
CA LEU A 13 -20.28 -20.36 16.98
C LEU A 13 -21.32 -20.51 18.11
N PRO A 14 -21.38 -21.68 18.76
CA PRO A 14 -22.24 -21.88 19.92
C PRO A 14 -22.00 -20.84 21.02
N SER A 15 -22.96 -20.76 21.94
CA SER A 15 -22.87 -19.89 23.11
C SER A 15 -22.74 -18.39 22.78
N GLY A 16 -23.22 -17.94 21.63
CA GLY A 16 -23.29 -16.51 21.28
C GLY A 16 -21.96 -15.89 20.86
N PHE A 17 -20.99 -16.70 20.45
CA PHE A 17 -19.80 -16.21 19.77
C PHE A 17 -20.07 -16.04 18.27
N ALA A 18 -19.44 -15.05 17.65
CA ALA A 18 -19.19 -15.06 16.22
C ALA A 18 -17.79 -14.51 15.93
N LEU A 19 -17.22 -15.00 14.84
CA LEU A 19 -15.92 -14.58 14.34
C LEU A 19 -16.13 -14.03 12.94
N SER A 20 -15.50 -12.93 12.60
CA SER A 20 -15.45 -12.45 11.21
C SER A 20 -14.04 -12.07 10.80
N GLY A 21 -13.71 -12.31 9.54
CA GLY A 21 -12.41 -11.98 8.99
C GLY A 21 -12.55 -11.34 7.62
N LEU A 22 -11.62 -10.45 7.30
CA LEU A 22 -11.45 -9.84 5.99
C LEU A 22 -9.97 -9.98 5.58
N VAL A 23 -9.72 -10.56 4.41
CA VAL A 23 -8.42 -10.57 3.77
C VAL A 23 -8.49 -9.66 2.56
N THR A 24 -7.56 -8.72 2.47
CA THR A 24 -7.33 -7.89 1.28
C THR A 24 -5.92 -8.12 0.78
N ALA A 25 -5.79 -8.52 -0.49
CA ALA A 25 -4.51 -8.68 -1.16
C ALA A 25 -4.55 -8.02 -2.53
N HIS A 26 -3.48 -7.35 -2.94
CA HIS A 26 -3.38 -6.89 -4.32
C HIS A 26 -1.93 -6.77 -4.77
N THR A 27 -1.73 -6.82 -6.08
CA THR A 27 -0.44 -6.50 -6.68
C THR A 27 -0.11 -5.02 -6.48
N GLY A 28 1.17 -4.71 -6.38
CA GLY A 28 1.61 -3.33 -6.18
C GLY A 28 1.29 -2.43 -7.37
N TYR A 29 1.14 -1.14 -7.06
CA TYR A 29 0.85 -0.12 -8.05
C TYR A 29 2.02 0.03 -9.01
N ALA A 30 1.70 0.11 -10.30
CA ALA A 30 2.68 0.54 -11.30
C ALA A 30 3.03 2.00 -11.00
N TYR A 31 4.31 2.35 -11.12
CA TYR A 31 4.78 3.67 -10.73
C TYR A 31 5.65 4.32 -11.81
N PRO A 32 5.62 5.65 -11.96
CA PRO A 32 6.44 6.33 -12.94
C PRO A 32 7.89 6.54 -12.48
N ALA A 33 8.78 6.84 -13.42
CA ALA A 33 10.07 7.43 -13.14
C ALA A 33 10.10 8.80 -13.82
N TYR A 34 10.39 9.84 -13.05
CA TYR A 34 10.49 11.21 -13.55
C TYR A 34 11.95 11.57 -13.75
N ASP A 35 12.22 12.30 -14.81
CA ASP A 35 13.53 12.90 -15.00
C ASP A 35 13.75 14.05 -13.99
N ALA A 36 14.97 14.13 -13.47
CA ALA A 36 15.38 15.22 -12.58
C ALA A 36 15.68 16.52 -13.34
N VAL A 37 15.81 16.48 -14.67
CA VAL A 37 16.08 17.65 -15.52
C VAL A 37 15.00 17.83 -16.60
N ASP A 38 14.92 19.04 -17.15
CA ASP A 38 14.12 19.36 -18.32
C ASP A 38 14.95 18.99 -19.56
N ALA A 39 14.81 17.75 -20.01
CA ALA A 39 15.63 17.17 -21.07
C ALA A 39 15.19 17.68 -22.46
N ASN A 40 13.93 18.04 -22.61
CA ASN A 40 13.37 18.53 -23.88
C ASN A 40 13.36 20.07 -23.99
N ASN A 41 13.61 20.78 -22.88
CA ASN A 41 13.67 22.23 -22.76
C ASN A 41 12.35 22.96 -23.11
N ASP A 42 11.22 22.36 -22.75
CA ASP A 42 9.87 22.93 -22.90
C ASP A 42 9.33 23.61 -21.63
N ALA A 43 10.09 23.53 -20.52
CA ALA A 43 9.75 24.07 -19.20
C ALA A 43 8.42 23.55 -18.61
N VAL A 44 7.92 22.40 -19.08
CA VAL A 44 6.69 21.79 -18.58
C VAL A 44 6.96 20.97 -17.32
N ILE A 45 6.42 21.47 -16.21
CA ILE A 45 6.47 20.80 -14.91
C ILE A 45 5.10 20.20 -14.55
N ASN A 46 5.11 19.05 -13.86
CA ASN A 46 3.94 18.45 -13.25
C ASN A 46 4.23 18.13 -11.78
N GLN A 47 3.37 18.64 -10.89
CA GLN A 47 3.35 18.33 -9.46
C GLN A 47 4.78 18.21 -8.89
N PHE A 48 5.53 19.31 -9.04
CA PHE A 48 6.88 19.53 -8.50
C PHE A 48 8.09 18.95 -9.26
N ALA A 49 7.91 18.39 -10.47
CA ALA A 49 9.04 17.93 -11.29
C ALA A 49 8.81 17.95 -12.80
N ASN A 50 9.90 17.76 -13.56
CA ASN A 50 9.84 17.62 -15.00
C ASN A 50 9.02 16.37 -15.38
N ASN A 51 8.21 16.51 -16.42
CA ASN A 51 7.36 15.42 -16.91
C ASN A 51 8.08 14.50 -17.92
N ASP A 52 9.37 14.76 -18.15
CA ASP A 52 10.22 14.05 -19.08
C ASP A 52 10.51 12.62 -18.65
N ARG A 53 10.85 11.80 -19.65
CA ARG A 53 11.21 10.40 -19.48
C ARG A 53 12.70 10.23 -19.75
N PRO A 54 13.44 9.56 -18.86
CA PRO A 54 14.86 9.35 -19.04
C PRO A 54 15.15 8.36 -20.18
N ILE A 55 16.34 8.48 -20.76
CA ILE A 55 16.89 7.53 -21.73
C ILE A 55 17.67 6.44 -20.98
N VAL A 56 17.42 5.18 -21.34
CA VAL A 56 18.20 4.04 -20.86
C VAL A 56 19.09 3.55 -22.00
N THR A 57 20.39 3.50 -21.75
CA THR A 57 21.37 2.86 -22.62
C THR A 57 21.84 1.55 -21.98
N GLU A 58 21.34 0.43 -22.48
CA GLU A 58 21.71 -0.90 -22.03
C GLU A 58 22.20 -1.73 -23.23
N ASN A 59 23.34 -2.41 -23.07
CA ASN A 59 23.94 -3.25 -24.13
C ASN A 59 24.10 -2.52 -25.48
N GLY A 60 24.51 -1.24 -25.45
CA GLY A 60 24.75 -0.42 -26.63
C GLY A 60 23.48 0.05 -27.37
N LYS A 61 22.29 -0.15 -26.80
CA LYS A 61 21.02 0.34 -27.35
C LYS A 61 20.41 1.38 -26.42
N SER A 62 20.04 2.52 -26.98
CA SER A 62 19.36 3.59 -26.26
C SER A 62 17.87 3.59 -26.57
N PHE A 63 17.04 3.68 -25.54
CA PHE A 63 15.59 3.78 -25.68
C PHE A 63 14.99 4.57 -24.52
N LEU A 64 13.80 5.13 -24.74
CA LEU A 64 13.08 5.88 -23.72
C LEU A 64 12.53 4.94 -22.64
N LEU A 65 12.86 5.18 -21.37
CA LEU A 65 12.39 4.37 -20.24
C LEU A 65 10.86 4.30 -20.24
N PRO A 66 10.22 3.12 -20.21
CA PRO A 66 8.76 3.01 -20.17
C PRO A 66 8.14 3.88 -19.08
N ARG A 67 6.94 4.45 -19.32
CA ARG A 67 6.27 5.34 -18.36
C ARG A 67 6.07 4.70 -16.98
N TYR A 68 5.90 3.39 -16.94
CA TYR A 68 5.77 2.63 -15.69
C TYR A 68 6.73 1.44 -15.70
N PRO A 69 8.02 1.67 -15.42
CA PRO A 69 9.07 0.67 -15.61
C PRO A 69 9.05 -0.43 -14.53
N ALA A 70 8.38 -0.19 -13.40
CA ALA A 70 8.31 -1.13 -12.29
C ALA A 70 7.04 -0.93 -11.42
N ARG A 71 6.94 -1.74 -10.35
CA ARG A 71 5.78 -1.82 -9.45
C ARG A 71 6.20 -1.73 -8.00
N GLN A 72 5.35 -1.12 -7.18
CA GLN A 72 5.49 -1.10 -5.73
C GLN A 72 5.39 -2.54 -5.16
N PRO A 73 5.76 -2.75 -3.88
CA PRO A 73 5.47 -4.00 -3.20
C PRO A 73 3.99 -4.35 -3.26
N GLY A 74 3.70 -5.65 -3.18
CA GLY A 74 2.33 -6.12 -3.01
C GLY A 74 1.77 -5.70 -1.66
N PHE A 75 0.44 -5.71 -1.57
CA PHE A 75 -0.30 -5.44 -0.35
C PHE A 75 -0.93 -6.72 0.17
N PHE A 76 -0.87 -6.92 1.47
CA PHE A 76 -1.57 -8.00 2.16
C PHE A 76 -1.98 -7.55 3.56
N GLN A 77 -3.28 -7.57 3.85
CA GLN A 77 -3.80 -7.26 5.17
C GLN A 77 -4.94 -8.21 5.54
N THR A 78 -4.92 -8.63 6.80
CA THR A 78 -5.99 -9.42 7.42
C THR A 78 -6.54 -8.64 8.60
N ASP A 79 -7.83 -8.38 8.57
CA ASP A 79 -8.57 -7.82 9.71
C ASP A 79 -9.49 -8.89 10.28
N PHE A 80 -9.69 -8.87 11.59
CA PHE A 80 -10.43 -9.91 12.30
C PHE A 80 -11.26 -9.31 13.42
N ARG A 81 -12.45 -9.86 13.65
CA ARG A 81 -13.35 -9.47 14.73
C ARG A 81 -13.81 -10.70 15.49
N VAL A 82 -13.85 -10.56 16.80
CA VAL A 82 -14.54 -11.47 17.72
C VAL A 82 -15.70 -10.73 18.34
N ASN A 83 -16.88 -11.33 18.36
CA ASN A 83 -17.97 -10.88 19.22
C ASN A 83 -18.43 -11.99 20.16
N LYS A 84 -18.93 -11.57 21.32
CA LYS A 84 -19.49 -12.45 22.34
C LYS A 84 -20.74 -11.83 22.93
N ILE A 85 -21.83 -12.57 22.86
CA ILE A 85 -23.11 -12.18 23.42
C ILE A 85 -23.36 -12.96 24.72
N PHE A 86 -23.58 -12.23 25.79
CA PHE A 86 -24.11 -12.72 27.06
C PHE A 86 -25.60 -12.34 27.15
N ARG A 87 -26.43 -13.30 27.53
CA ARG A 87 -27.85 -13.09 27.80
C ARG A 87 -28.10 -13.35 29.28
N PHE A 88 -28.70 -12.37 29.97
CA PHE A 88 -29.09 -12.48 31.37
C PHE A 88 -30.61 -12.37 31.43
N ASN A 89 -31.24 -13.42 31.95
CA ASN A 89 -32.70 -13.59 31.89
C ASN A 89 -33.22 -13.49 30.43
N GLU A 90 -34.52 -13.29 30.26
CA GLU A 90 -35.14 -13.12 28.93
C GLU A 90 -35.00 -11.68 28.37
N ARG A 91 -34.48 -10.74 29.18
CA ARG A 91 -34.55 -9.30 28.91
C ARG A 91 -33.21 -8.62 28.64
N TYR A 92 -32.13 -9.03 29.30
CA TYR A 92 -30.87 -8.29 29.24
C TYR A 92 -29.86 -8.97 28.33
N ARG A 93 -29.18 -8.18 27.49
CA ARG A 93 -28.15 -8.66 26.58
C ARG A 93 -26.92 -7.75 26.65
N VAL A 94 -25.75 -8.34 26.83
CA VAL A 94 -24.45 -7.66 26.69
C VAL A 94 -23.72 -8.26 25.51
N GLU A 95 -23.26 -7.43 24.57
CA GLU A 95 -22.38 -7.83 23.49
C GLU A 95 -21.01 -7.19 23.70
N LEU A 96 -19.96 -8.01 23.75
CA LEU A 96 -18.58 -7.57 23.75
C LEU A 96 -17.98 -7.79 22.36
N LEU A 97 -17.18 -6.83 21.89
CA LEU A 97 -16.51 -6.87 20.60
C LEU A 97 -15.02 -6.60 20.76
N ALA A 98 -14.22 -7.27 19.95
CA ALA A 98 -12.79 -6.99 19.76
C ALA A 98 -12.48 -7.02 18.26
N ASP A 99 -11.99 -5.90 17.74
CA ASP A 99 -11.53 -5.70 16.37
C ASP A 99 -10.01 -5.67 16.33
N PHE A 100 -9.42 -6.49 15.46
CA PHE A 100 -8.00 -6.58 15.19
C PHE A 100 -7.76 -6.10 13.77
N PHE A 101 -7.09 -4.98 13.61
CA PHE A 101 -6.69 -4.44 12.31
C PHE A 101 -5.26 -4.86 12.02
N ASN A 102 -4.99 -5.28 10.79
CA ASN A 102 -3.70 -5.81 10.37
C ASN A 102 -3.17 -6.89 11.34
N LEU A 103 -3.95 -7.94 11.55
CA LEU A 103 -3.75 -9.03 12.50
C LEU A 103 -2.33 -9.63 12.49
N PHE A 104 -1.69 -9.67 11.31
CA PHE A 104 -0.34 -10.22 11.13
C PHE A 104 0.78 -9.18 11.16
N ASN A 105 0.45 -7.91 11.44
CA ASN A 105 1.38 -6.79 11.47
C ASN A 105 2.21 -6.67 10.17
N THR A 106 1.57 -6.85 9.01
CA THR A 106 2.21 -6.71 7.71
C THR A 106 2.55 -5.24 7.49
N ALA A 107 3.82 -4.93 7.19
CA ALA A 107 4.29 -3.55 7.10
C ALA A 107 3.66 -2.73 5.95
N ASN A 108 3.10 -3.38 4.91
CA ASN A 108 2.42 -2.78 3.74
C ASN A 108 3.00 -1.41 3.37
N LEU A 109 4.28 -1.40 2.97
CA LEU A 109 5.02 -0.15 2.74
C LEU A 109 4.78 0.39 1.33
N PHE A 110 4.80 1.71 1.23
CA PHE A 110 4.57 2.51 0.04
C PHE A 110 5.69 3.54 -0.13
N SER A 111 5.91 3.95 -1.37
CA SER A 111 6.85 5.01 -1.71
C SER A 111 6.11 6.25 -2.18
N ASN A 112 6.42 7.38 -1.54
CA ASN A 112 5.91 8.68 -1.93
C ASN A 112 6.49 9.11 -3.30
N PRO A 113 5.67 9.15 -4.38
CA PRO A 113 6.17 9.58 -5.68
C PRO A 113 6.60 11.04 -5.72
N ASP A 114 6.06 11.89 -4.83
CA ASP A 114 6.33 13.34 -4.82
C ASP A 114 7.76 13.69 -4.34
N VAL A 115 8.47 12.73 -3.72
CA VAL A 115 9.82 12.95 -3.17
C VAL A 115 10.82 11.91 -3.69
N ASN A 116 10.35 10.72 -4.02
CA ASN A 116 11.19 9.56 -4.36
C ASN A 116 10.93 9.06 -5.79
N GLY A 117 10.36 9.90 -6.66
CA GLY A 117 10.02 9.55 -8.04
C GLY A 117 11.13 9.81 -9.07
N TYR A 118 12.25 10.40 -8.66
CA TYR A 118 13.25 11.00 -9.56
C TYR A 118 14.42 10.08 -9.89
N VAL A 119 14.89 10.16 -11.13
CA VAL A 119 16.08 9.48 -11.64
C VAL A 119 16.89 10.42 -12.53
N ALA A 120 18.12 10.02 -12.89
CA ALA A 120 18.91 10.75 -13.87
C ALA A 120 18.31 10.63 -15.28
N ASP A 121 18.50 11.65 -16.12
CA ASP A 121 18.15 11.67 -17.54
C ASP A 121 18.78 10.50 -18.31
N GLN A 122 20.08 10.28 -18.12
CA GLN A 122 20.81 9.20 -18.77
C GLN A 122 21.08 8.04 -17.80
N LEU A 123 20.46 6.89 -18.04
CA LEU A 123 20.59 5.69 -17.23
C LEU A 123 21.31 4.57 -18.00
N THR A 124 22.08 3.76 -17.28
CA THR A 124 22.75 2.56 -17.85
C THR A 124 21.96 1.27 -17.65
N ARG A 125 20.85 1.33 -16.89
CA ARG A 125 19.93 0.22 -16.61
C ARG A 125 18.57 0.76 -16.17
N PHE A 126 17.59 -0.13 -16.07
CA PHE A 126 16.34 0.18 -15.39
C PHE A 126 16.59 0.57 -13.91
N PRO A 127 16.02 1.70 -13.43
CA PRO A 127 16.20 2.14 -12.06
C PRO A 127 15.46 1.22 -11.09
N LYS A 128 16.09 0.90 -9.95
CA LYS A 128 15.56 0.00 -8.93
C LYS A 128 15.27 0.77 -7.64
N PRO A 129 14.21 0.42 -6.89
CA PRO A 129 13.99 1.00 -5.57
C PRO A 129 15.25 0.91 -4.69
N GLY A 130 15.61 2.02 -4.07
CA GLY A 130 16.84 2.18 -3.28
C GLY A 130 18.03 2.77 -4.04
N ASP A 131 17.97 2.93 -5.37
CA ASP A 131 18.99 3.67 -6.12
C ASP A 131 19.04 5.14 -5.64
N VAL A 132 20.23 5.74 -5.61
CA VAL A 132 20.38 7.17 -5.25
C VAL A 132 20.05 8.03 -6.48
N SER A 133 19.12 8.95 -6.33
CA SER A 133 18.72 9.90 -7.37
C SER A 133 19.72 11.06 -7.47
N PRO A 134 19.71 11.83 -8.57
CA PRO A 134 20.54 13.04 -8.71
C PRO A 134 20.30 14.10 -7.62
N THR A 135 19.13 14.07 -6.96
CA THR A 135 18.80 15.00 -5.87
C THR A 135 19.31 14.50 -4.51
N GLY A 136 20.03 13.37 -4.46
CA GLY A 136 20.55 12.76 -3.24
C GLY A 136 19.50 11.97 -2.45
N THR A 137 18.27 11.89 -2.94
CA THR A 137 17.20 11.07 -2.32
C THR A 137 17.24 9.65 -2.87
N PHE A 138 16.67 8.70 -2.14
CA PHE A 138 16.51 7.34 -2.66
C PHE A 138 15.32 7.26 -3.61
N TYR A 139 15.54 6.80 -4.84
CA TYR A 139 14.48 6.42 -5.76
C TYR A 139 13.63 5.33 -5.14
N ARG A 140 12.32 5.55 -5.10
CA ARG A 140 11.31 4.65 -4.59
C ARG A 140 11.59 4.06 -3.20
N LYS A 141 12.03 4.88 -2.26
CA LYS A 141 12.12 4.48 -0.84
C LYS A 141 10.75 4.05 -0.32
N PHE A 142 10.63 2.82 0.18
CA PHE A 142 9.40 2.26 0.76
C PHE A 142 9.42 2.45 2.27
N ASP A 143 9.10 3.66 2.73
CA ASP A 143 9.19 4.03 4.16
C ASP A 143 7.90 4.64 4.72
N GLN A 144 6.81 4.60 3.95
CA GLN A 144 5.50 5.08 4.37
C GLN A 144 4.49 3.94 4.42
N ILE A 145 3.50 4.05 5.29
CA ILE A 145 2.37 3.11 5.32
C ILE A 145 1.54 3.31 4.05
N ALA A 146 1.24 2.21 3.34
CA ALA A 146 0.44 2.28 2.12
C ALA A 146 -0.96 2.85 2.40
N PRO A 147 -1.51 3.68 1.49
CA PRO A 147 -2.88 4.15 1.61
C PRO A 147 -3.86 2.99 1.79
N GLY A 148 -4.71 3.08 2.82
CA GLY A 148 -5.66 2.03 3.18
C GLY A 148 -5.08 0.88 4.00
N SER A 149 -3.80 0.90 4.37
CA SER A 149 -3.26 0.04 5.42
C SER A 149 -3.37 0.71 6.79
N THR A 150 -3.29 -0.11 7.83
CA THR A 150 -3.17 0.32 9.22
C THR A 150 -2.00 -0.40 9.89
N PRO A 151 -1.33 0.19 10.88
CA PRO A 151 -0.53 -0.58 11.83
C PRO A 151 -1.38 -1.68 12.49
N PHE A 152 -0.73 -2.65 13.12
CA PHE A 152 -1.45 -3.54 14.03
C PHE A 152 -2.13 -2.71 15.12
N ALA A 153 -3.44 -2.86 15.25
CA ALA A 153 -4.24 -2.16 16.25
C ALA A 153 -5.38 -3.04 16.73
N VAL A 154 -5.79 -2.84 17.98
CA VAL A 154 -6.93 -3.53 18.57
C VAL A 154 -7.92 -2.51 19.13
N GLN A 155 -9.19 -2.66 18.80
CA GLN A 155 -10.28 -1.85 19.33
C GLN A 155 -11.30 -2.74 20.05
N PHE A 156 -11.73 -2.31 21.24
CA PHE A 156 -12.74 -3.01 22.02
C PHE A 156 -14.05 -2.22 22.06
N GLY A 157 -15.17 -2.94 22.13
CA GLY A 157 -16.50 -2.35 22.23
C GLY A 157 -17.43 -3.17 23.12
N ALA A 158 -18.41 -2.49 23.71
CA ALA A 158 -19.48 -3.14 24.46
C ALA A 158 -20.83 -2.49 24.11
N ARG A 159 -21.88 -3.31 24.02
CA ARG A 159 -23.26 -2.87 23.83
C ARG A 159 -24.17 -3.56 24.83
N PHE A 160 -25.06 -2.80 25.44
CA PHE A 160 -26.06 -3.30 26.39
C PHE A 160 -27.47 -3.03 25.85
N ASP A 161 -28.31 -4.07 25.83
CA ASP A 161 -29.72 -3.99 25.48
C ASP A 161 -30.58 -4.40 26.71
N PHE A 162 -31.69 -3.70 26.95
CA PHE A 162 -32.60 -3.83 28.10
C PHE A 162 -34.09 -3.84 27.71
#